data_AF-A0A3B8MM61-F1
#
_entry.id   AF-A0A3B8MM61-F1
#
_cell.length_a   1.000
_cell.length_b   1.000
_cell.length_c   1.000
_cell.angle_alpha   90.00
_cell.angle_beta   90.00
_cell.angle_gamma   90.00
#
_symmetry.space_group_name_H-M   'P 1'
#
loop_
_entity.id
_entity.type
_entity.pdbx_description
1 polymer ?
#
loop_
_entity_poly.entity_id
_entity_poly.type
_entity_poly.pdbx_seq_one_letter_code
_entity_poly.pdbx_strand_id
1 'polypeptide(L)'
;MERPATSRTMEDRSARVLMVDDHPKNAELLEAYLVPEGYDVITAYDGVEALGKVEQEGPPDIVLQDVMMSRMDGYEVCQKMKEDEATQFVPIVIVGMDELTDTRACLDAA
;
A
#
# COMPACT_ATOMS: atom_id res chain seq x y z
N MET A 1 13.50 28.38 22.43
CA MET A 1 14.66 27.47 22.48
C MET A 1 14.58 26.64 21.21
N GLU A 2 15.30 27.08 20.18
CA GLU A 2 15.25 26.49 18.84
C GLU A 2 16.01 25.15 18.84
N ARG A 3 15.40 24.10 18.30
CA ARG A 3 16.07 22.81 18.11
C ARG A 3 17.05 22.95 16.93
N PRO A 4 18.29 22.47 17.06
CA PRO A 4 19.27 22.59 15.99
C PRO A 4 18.87 21.71 14.79
N ALA A 5 19.16 22.18 13.57
CA ALA A 5 19.03 21.39 12.35
C ALA A 5 20.16 20.35 12.31
N THR A 6 19.84 19.08 12.59
CA THR A 6 20.80 17.99 12.52
C THR A 6 20.10 16.77 11.92
N SER A 7 20.64 16.27 10.79
CA SER A 7 20.42 14.96 10.17
C SER A 7 19.03 14.31 10.36
N ARG A 8 18.22 14.22 9.29
CA ARG A 8 16.98 13.41 9.32
C ARG A 8 17.34 11.99 9.74
N THR A 9 16.94 11.63 10.95
CA THR A 9 17.05 10.26 11.46
C THR A 9 15.82 9.51 10.94
N MET A 10 15.87 8.19 10.74
CA MET A 10 14.69 7.40 10.32
C MET A 10 13.46 7.59 11.23
N GLU A 11 13.66 8.15 12.42
CA GLU A 11 12.63 8.48 13.41
C GLU A 11 11.72 9.67 13.03
N ASP A 12 12.03 10.43 11.97
CA ASP A 12 11.30 11.67 11.62
C ASP A 12 10.52 11.57 10.30
N ARG A 13 10.46 10.38 9.68
CA ARG A 13 9.61 10.17 8.48
C ARG A 13 8.43 9.30 8.87
N SER A 14 7.24 9.89 8.75
CA SER A 14 5.99 9.14 8.74
C SER A 14 6.08 7.98 7.73
N ALA A 15 5.72 6.78 8.15
CA ALA A 15 5.71 5.63 7.25
C ALA A 15 4.55 5.78 6.26
N ARG A 16 4.85 5.56 4.97
CA ARG A 16 3.91 5.73 3.87
C ARG A 16 3.15 4.43 3.62
N VAL A 17 1.83 4.51 3.69
CA VAL A 17 0.91 3.39 3.48
C VAL A 17 0.17 3.63 2.17
N LEU A 18 0.36 2.73 1.19
CA LEU A 18 -0.49 2.69 0.00
C LEU A 18 -1.67 1.77 0.27
N MET A 19 -2.88 2.31 0.28
CA MET A 19 -4.11 1.55 0.37
C MET A 19 -4.76 1.44 -1.00
N VAL A 20 -5.12 0.23 -1.39
CA VAL A 20 -5.72 -0.07 -2.69
C VAL A 20 -7.02 -0.85 -2.48
N ASP A 21 -8.15 -0.23 -2.78
CA ASP A 21 -9.50 -0.79 -2.55
C ASP A 21 -10.51 -0.10 -3.47
N ASP A 22 -11.34 -0.86 -4.20
CA ASP A 22 -12.32 -0.30 -5.15
C ASP A 22 -13.57 0.28 -4.47
N HIS A 23 -13.67 0.19 -3.14
CA HIS A 23 -14.71 0.76 -2.30
C HIS A 23 -14.18 1.99 -1.50
N PRO A 24 -14.55 3.23 -1.90
CA PRO A 24 -14.04 4.44 -1.26
C PRO A 24 -14.27 4.53 0.25
N LYS A 25 -15.35 3.91 0.76
CA LYS A 25 -15.66 3.89 2.19
C LYS A 25 -14.63 3.11 3.02
N ASN A 26 -14.05 2.04 2.45
CA ASN A 26 -13.00 1.29 3.13
C ASN A 26 -11.74 2.16 3.23
N ALA A 27 -11.41 2.87 2.15
CA ALA A 27 -10.28 3.80 2.09
C ALA A 27 -10.41 4.93 3.11
N GLU A 28 -11.57 5.59 3.14
CA GLU A 28 -11.87 6.65 4.11
C GLU A 28 -11.79 6.12 5.56
N LEU A 29 -12.28 4.91 5.81
CA LEU A 29 -12.24 4.30 7.14
C LEU A 29 -10.80 4.08 7.62
N LEU A 30 -9.97 3.44 6.81
CA LEU A 30 -8.58 3.15 7.18
C LEU A 30 -7.72 4.41 7.25
N GLU A 31 -7.91 5.36 6.34
CA GLU A 31 -7.27 6.68 6.41
C GLU A 31 -7.61 7.38 7.74
N ALA A 32 -8.88 7.37 8.15
CA ALA A 32 -9.32 7.95 9.42
C ALA A 32 -8.70 7.28 10.66
N TYR A 33 -8.24 6.04 10.55
CA TYR A 33 -7.51 5.34 11.63
C TYR A 33 -5.99 5.58 11.57
N LEU A 34 -5.39 5.61 10.38
CA LEU A 34 -3.94 5.63 10.21
C LEU A 34 -3.34 7.04 10.24
N VAL A 35 -4.02 8.03 9.68
CA VAL A 35 -3.51 9.42 9.68
C VAL A 35 -3.33 9.97 11.10
N PRO A 36 -4.26 9.77 12.06
CA PRO A 36 -4.07 10.22 13.44
C PRO A 36 -2.89 9.56 14.16
N GLU A 37 -2.54 8.33 13.78
CA GLU A 37 -1.37 7.60 14.30
C GLU A 37 -0.06 8.07 13.65
N GLY A 38 -0.14 9.01 12.70
CA GLY A 38 1.01 9.66 12.10
C GLY A 38 1.53 8.97 10.84
N TYR A 39 0.73 8.14 10.16
CA TYR A 39 1.05 7.56 8.86
C TYR A 39 0.71 8.49 7.68
N ASP A 40 1.50 8.42 6.60
CA ASP A 40 1.26 9.11 5.33
C ASP A 40 0.45 8.16 4.44
N VAL A 41 -0.87 8.37 4.38
CA VAL A 41 -1.78 7.46 3.68
C VAL A 41 -2.02 7.95 2.27
N ILE A 42 -1.75 7.08 1.30
CA ILE A 42 -2.06 7.27 -0.11
C ILE A 42 -3.12 6.23 -0.47
N THR A 43 -4.23 6.65 -1.05
CA THR A 43 -5.31 5.75 -1.47
C THR A 43 -5.24 5.49 -2.98
N ALA A 44 -5.74 4.37 -3.48
CA ALA A 44 -5.96 4.10 -4.89
C ALA A 44 -7.20 3.21 -5.03
N TYR A 45 -7.98 3.43 -6.08
CA TYR A 45 -9.28 2.76 -6.26
C TYR A 45 -9.28 1.70 -7.37
N ASP A 46 -8.14 1.51 -8.00
CA ASP A 46 -7.82 0.39 -8.88
C ASP A 46 -6.30 0.21 -8.99
N GLY A 47 -5.86 -0.88 -9.62
CA GLY A 47 -4.44 -1.18 -9.73
C GLY A 47 -3.66 -0.28 -10.68
N VAL A 48 -4.30 0.37 -11.66
CA VAL A 48 -3.64 1.33 -12.55
C VAL A 48 -3.30 2.59 -11.78
N GLU A 49 -4.24 3.09 -10.98
CA GLU A 49 -4.02 4.20 -10.08
C GLU A 49 -2.92 3.86 -9.05
N ALA A 50 -2.95 2.67 -8.46
CA ALA A 50 -1.95 2.24 -7.48
C ALA A 50 -0.53 2.28 -8.05
N LEU A 51 -0.31 1.66 -9.21
CA LEU A 51 1.00 1.64 -9.88
C LEU A 51 1.42 3.04 -10.34
N GLY A 52 0.49 3.85 -10.84
CA GLY A 52 0.76 5.23 -11.22
C GLY A 52 1.23 6.08 -10.03
N LYS A 53 0.65 5.87 -8.84
CA LYS A 53 1.08 6.55 -7.61
C LYS A 53 2.45 6.09 -7.14
N VAL A 54 2.74 4.80 -7.21
CA VAL A 54 4.07 4.25 -6.93
C VAL A 54 5.14 4.86 -7.85
N GLU A 55 4.84 4.97 -9.14
CA GLU A 55 5.77 5.55 -10.13
C GLU A 55 5.98 7.06 -9.89
N GLN A 56 4.92 7.80 -9.59
CA GLN A 56 4.97 9.26 -9.44
C GLN A 56 5.53 9.71 -8.08
N GLU A 57 5.20 8.99 -7.01
CA GLU A 57 5.49 9.41 -5.63
C GLU A 57 6.63 8.60 -4.99
N GLY A 58 7.03 7.49 -5.62
CA GLY A 58 8.03 6.55 -5.12
C GLY A 58 7.43 5.37 -4.33
N PRO A 59 8.26 4.37 -3.99
CA PRO A 59 7.80 3.16 -3.30
C PRO A 59 7.23 3.48 -1.90
N PRO A 60 6.05 2.92 -1.54
CA PRO A 60 5.52 3.03 -0.18
C PRO A 60 6.30 2.12 0.78
N ASP A 61 6.13 2.34 2.08
CA ASP A 61 6.72 1.48 3.11
C ASP A 61 5.90 0.19 3.31
N ILE A 62 4.60 0.22 2.99
CA ILE A 62 3.69 -0.94 2.99
C ILE A 62 2.50 -0.71 2.06
N VAL A 63 1.98 -1.80 1.47
CA VAL A 63 0.73 -1.80 0.71
C VAL A 63 -0.35 -2.58 1.47
N LEU A 64 -1.54 -2.00 1.61
CA LEU A 64 -2.77 -2.66 2.04
C LEU A 64 -3.64 -2.87 0.80
N GLN A 65 -3.73 -4.11 0.33
CA GLN A 65 -4.36 -4.46 -0.95
C GLN A 65 -5.65 -5.24 -0.71
N ASP A 66 -6.78 -4.73 -1.21
CA ASP A 66 -8.01 -5.51 -1.27
C ASP A 66 -7.91 -6.62 -2.32
N VAL A 67 -8.27 -7.85 -1.93
CA VAL A 67 -8.32 -9.01 -2.83
C VAL A 67 -9.62 -9.10 -3.62
N MET A 68 -10.70 -8.48 -3.12
CA MET A 68 -12.04 -8.62 -3.69
C MET A 68 -12.35 -7.61 -4.82
N MET A 69 -11.34 -6.91 -5.34
CA MET A 69 -11.51 -5.90 -6.38
C MET A 69 -12.05 -6.48 -7.70
N SER A 70 -13.03 -5.81 -8.27
CA SER A 70 -13.81 -6.30 -9.43
C SER A 70 -13.24 -5.93 -10.81
N ARG A 71 -12.32 -4.95 -10.90
CA ARG A 71 -11.89 -4.32 -12.17
C ARG A 71 -10.46 -4.62 -12.60
N MET A 72 -9.54 -4.79 -11.64
CA MET A 72 -8.16 -5.20 -11.86
C MET A 72 -7.82 -6.15 -10.73
N ASP A 73 -7.23 -7.29 -11.08
CA ASP A 73 -6.92 -8.32 -10.12
C ASP A 73 -5.93 -7.77 -9.10
N GLY A 74 -6.25 -7.82 -7.80
CA GLY A 74 -5.36 -7.36 -6.74
C GLY A 74 -3.98 -8.00 -6.83
N TYR A 75 -3.90 -9.18 -7.45
CA TYR A 75 -2.66 -9.89 -7.76
C TYR A 75 -1.78 -9.23 -8.82
N GLU A 76 -2.33 -8.52 -9.81
CA GLU A 76 -1.53 -7.91 -10.87
C GLU A 76 -0.66 -6.76 -10.34
N VAL A 77 -1.19 -5.98 -9.39
CA VAL A 77 -0.42 -4.94 -8.69
C VAL A 77 0.73 -5.58 -7.91
N CYS A 78 0.43 -6.64 -7.14
CA CYS A 78 1.44 -7.37 -6.40
C CYS A 78 2.55 -7.88 -7.32
N GLN A 79 2.18 -8.56 -8.41
CA GLN A 79 3.13 -9.11 -9.36
C GLN A 79 4.04 -8.02 -9.95
N LYS A 80 3.46 -6.93 -10.46
CA LYS A 80 4.24 -5.82 -11.04
C LYS A 80 5.17 -5.17 -10.01
N MET A 81 4.71 -4.99 -8.78
CA MET A 81 5.56 -4.47 -7.71
C MET A 81 6.69 -5.44 -7.34
N LYS A 82 6.48 -6.76 -7.44
CA LYS A 82 7.51 -7.77 -7.21
C LYS A 82 8.52 -7.89 -8.35
N GLU A 83 8.12 -7.58 -9.58
CA GLU A 83 9.00 -7.58 -10.76
C GLU A 83 9.88 -6.31 -10.86
N ASP A 84 9.49 -5.20 -10.22
CA ASP A 84 10.26 -3.95 -10.20
C ASP A 84 11.29 -3.92 -9.06
N GLU A 85 12.55 -3.65 -9.40
CA GLU A 85 13.66 -3.61 -8.45
C GLU A 85 13.45 -2.62 -7.30
N ALA A 86 12.73 -1.51 -7.54
CA ALA A 86 12.47 -0.46 -6.57
C ALA A 86 11.39 -0.85 -5.54
N THR A 87 10.49 -1.78 -5.89
CA THR A 87 9.34 -2.15 -5.07
C THR A 87 9.31 -3.61 -4.64
N GLN A 88 10.21 -4.45 -5.14
CA GLN A 88 10.19 -5.90 -4.89
C GLN A 88 10.18 -6.29 -3.40
N PHE A 89 10.79 -5.46 -2.55
CA PHE A 89 10.86 -5.68 -1.11
C PHE A 89 9.75 -5.00 -0.31
N VAL A 90 8.88 -4.22 -0.96
CA VAL A 90 7.74 -3.60 -0.29
C VAL A 90 6.81 -4.69 0.23
N PRO A 91 6.49 -4.70 1.54
CA PRO A 91 5.55 -5.65 2.10
C PRO A 91 4.13 -5.33 1.61
N ILE A 92 3.40 -6.37 1.25
CA ILE A 92 2.00 -6.28 0.81
C ILE A 92 1.16 -7.11 1.77
N VAL A 93 0.18 -6.47 2.40
CA VAL A 93 -0.81 -7.11 3.27
C VAL A 93 -2.13 -7.15 2.51
N ILE A 94 -2.63 -8.35 2.31
CA ILE A 94 -3.94 -8.57 1.70
C ILE A 94 -5.03 -8.35 2.74
N VAL A 95 -6.00 -7.51 2.41
CA VAL A 95 -7.19 -7.21 3.21
C VAL A 95 -8.40 -7.77 2.45
N GLY A 96 -9.29 -8.49 3.13
CA GLY A 96 -10.45 -9.10 2.47
C GLY A 96 -11.20 -10.06 3.39
N MET A 97 -12.35 -10.54 2.93
CA MET A 97 -13.12 -11.57 3.62
C MET A 97 -12.86 -12.95 3.00
N ASP A 98 -12.75 -13.94 3.88
CA ASP A 98 -12.35 -15.32 3.62
C ASP A 98 -13.27 -16.06 2.63
N GLU A 99 -12.78 -16.32 1.42
CA GLU A 99 -12.85 -17.67 0.86
C GLU A 99 -11.40 -18.15 0.65
N LEU A 100 -10.91 -18.98 1.57
CA LEU A 100 -9.64 -19.73 1.67
C LEU A 100 -9.14 -20.41 0.38
N THR A 101 -9.88 -20.29 -0.71
CA THR A 101 -9.55 -20.78 -2.05
C THR A 101 -8.65 -19.82 -2.84
N ASP A 102 -8.66 -18.52 -2.58
CA ASP A 102 -7.93 -17.53 -3.41
C ASP A 102 -6.56 -17.09 -2.84
N THR A 103 -6.28 -17.34 -1.56
CA THR A 103 -5.04 -16.90 -0.89
C THR A 103 -3.76 -17.56 -1.42
N ARG A 104 -3.89 -18.68 -2.15
CA ARG A 104 -2.75 -19.45 -2.67
C ARG A 104 -2.01 -18.73 -3.80
N ALA A 105 -2.73 -18.04 -4.68
CA ALA A 105 -2.14 -17.31 -5.80
C ALA A 105 -1.22 -16.16 -5.33
N CYS A 106 -1.57 -15.50 -4.21
CA CYS A 106 -0.79 -14.38 -3.68
C CYS A 106 0.54 -14.80 -3.05
N LEU A 107 0.59 -16.00 -2.45
CA LEU A 107 1.77 -16.52 -1.75
C LEU A 107 2.75 -17.19 -2.71
N ASP A 108 2.25 -17.80 -3.78
CA ASP A 108 3.06 -18.50 -4.78
C ASP A 108 3.78 -17.55 -5.76
N ALA A 109 3.50 -16.24 -5.70
CA ALA A 109 4.17 -15.19 -6.47
C ALA A 109 5.36 -14.52 -5.74
N ALA A 110 5.76 -15.04 -4.58
CA ALA A 110 6.87 -14.53 -3.75
C ALA A 110 8.22 -15.22 -4.02
#